data_AF-A0A9E5KQF9-F1
#
_entry.id   AF-A0A9E5KQF9-F1
#
_cell.length_a   1.000
_cell.length_b   1.000
_cell.length_c   1.000
_cell.angle_alpha   90.00
_cell.angle_beta   90.00
_cell.angle_gamma   90.00
#
_symmetry.space_group_name_H-M   'P 1'
#
loop_
_entity.id
_entity.type
_entity.pdbx_description
1 polymer ?
#
loop_
_entity_poly.entity_id
_entity_poly.type
_entity_poly.pdbx_seq_one_letter_code
_entity_poly.pdbx_strand_id
1 'polypeptide(L)'
;MIEKDNERSIEKITLQFSDGTTKTVEKGFICGFTENEIDGTIQSDMHLINVSGKELETVVLLVLELAEKLNLFNTAEDKDNEES
;
A
#
# COMPACT_ATOMS: atom_id res chain seq x y z
N MET A 1 -11.89 20.74 -26.92
CA MET A 1 -12.50 19.44 -26.58
C MET A 1 -11.41 18.71 -25.80
N ILE A 2 -11.49 18.73 -24.48
CA ILE A 2 -10.49 18.06 -23.63
C ILE A 2 -10.83 16.58 -23.73
N GLU A 3 -9.92 15.80 -24.30
CA GLU A 3 -10.02 14.34 -24.27
C GLU A 3 -10.16 13.95 -22.81
N LYS A 4 -11.33 13.40 -22.45
CA LYS A 4 -11.44 12.68 -21.18
C LYS A 4 -10.50 11.51 -21.33
N ASP A 5 -9.33 11.61 -20.72
CA ASP A 5 -8.51 10.45 -20.44
C ASP A 5 -9.46 9.42 -19.86
N ASN A 6 -9.66 8.32 -20.59
CA ASN A 6 -10.55 7.26 -20.19
C ASN A 6 -9.78 6.58 -19.04
N GLU A 7 -9.88 7.17 -17.84
CA GLU A 7 -9.21 6.73 -16.62
C GLU A 7 -9.39 5.22 -16.56
N ARG A 8 -8.28 4.48 -16.73
CA ARG A 8 -8.31 3.02 -16.72
C ARG A 8 -8.81 2.60 -15.35
N SER A 9 -10.10 2.29 -15.24
CA SER A 9 -10.71 1.81 -14.01
C SER A 9 -10.38 0.33 -13.86
N ILE A 10 -9.85 -0.03 -12.70
CA ILE A 10 -9.53 -1.42 -12.40
C ILE A 10 -10.85 -2.11 -12.01
N GLU A 11 -11.24 -3.13 -12.77
CA GLU A 11 -12.52 -3.82 -12.57
C GLU A 11 -12.47 -4.87 -11.44
N LYS A 12 -11.34 -5.58 -11.34
CA LYS A 12 -11.14 -6.66 -10.36
C LYS A 12 -9.65 -6.94 -10.12
N ILE A 13 -9.35 -7.49 -8.95
CA ILE A 13 -8.04 -8.06 -8.61
C ILE A 13 -8.18 -9.59 -8.65
N THR A 14 -7.28 -10.27 -9.36
CA THR A 14 -7.22 -11.74 -9.34
C THR A 14 -5.99 -12.17 -8.56
N LEU A 15 -6.23 -12.90 -7.46
CA LEU A 15 -5.21 -13.53 -6.65
C LEU A 15 -4.97 -14.94 -7.19
N GLN A 16 -3.75 -15.24 -7.62
CA GLN A 16 -3.31 -16.57 -8.00
C GLN A 16 -2.55 -17.18 -6.82
N PHE A 17 -3.02 -18.31 -6.31
CA PHE A 17 -2.37 -19.04 -5.23
C PHE A 17 -1.39 -20.08 -5.80
N SER A 18 -0.41 -20.47 -4.98
CA SER A 18 0.64 -21.42 -5.35
C SER A 18 0.12 -22.85 -5.58
N ASP A 19 -1.04 -23.18 -5.03
CA ASP A 19 -1.76 -24.43 -5.31
C ASP A 19 -2.50 -24.42 -6.66
N GLY A 20 -2.36 -23.34 -7.44
CA GLY A 20 -3.01 -23.17 -8.74
C GLY A 20 -4.42 -22.61 -8.66
N THR A 21 -5.00 -22.44 -7.46
CA THR A 21 -6.33 -21.85 -7.31
C THR A 21 -6.30 -20.35 -7.55
N THR A 22 -7.46 -19.80 -7.91
CA THR A 22 -7.63 -18.36 -8.15
C THR A 22 -8.80 -17.82 -7.35
N LYS A 23 -8.65 -16.61 -6.80
CA LYS A 23 -9.74 -15.84 -6.21
C LYS A 23 -9.83 -14.48 -6.87
N THR A 24 -11.04 -14.11 -7.28
CA THR A 24 -11.32 -12.76 -7.77
C THR A 24 -11.86 -11.91 -6.63
N VAL A 25 -11.38 -10.66 -6.56
CA VAL A 25 -11.80 -9.65 -5.61
C VAL A 25 -12.30 -8.44 -6.40
N GLU A 26 -13.56 -8.09 -6.21
CA GLU A 26 -14.23 -6.96 -6.89
C GLU A 26 -14.35 -5.72 -6.00
N LYS A 27 -13.89 -5.82 -4.75
CA LYS A 27 -13.80 -4.71 -3.81
C LYS A 27 -12.59 -4.90 -2.90
N GLY A 28 -11.70 -3.93 -2.89
CA GLY A 28 -10.49 -3.98 -2.08
C GLY A 28 -9.39 -3.09 -2.64
N PHE A 29 -8.20 -3.23 -2.07
CA PHE A 29 -7.02 -2.53 -2.54
C PHE A 29 -5.84 -3.49 -2.62
N ILE A 30 -4.86 -3.15 -3.45
CA ILE A 30 -3.56 -3.80 -3.47
C ILE A 30 -2.50 -2.73 -3.44
N CYS A 31 -1.45 -2.98 -2.66
CA CYS A 31 -0.26 -2.14 -2.61
C CYS A 31 0.91 -2.99 -3.10
N GLY A 32 1.46 -2.62 -4.26
CA GLY A 32 2.72 -3.16 -4.75
C GLY A 32 3.88 -2.38 -4.16
N PHE A 33 4.98 -3.07 -3.89
CA PHE A 33 6.24 -2.46 -3.47
C PHE A 33 7.33 -2.90 -4.44
N THR A 34 8.13 -1.94 -4.90
CA THR A 34 9.32 -2.19 -5.70
C THR A 34 10.48 -1.51 -5.01
N GLU A 35 11.50 -2.28 -4.65
CA GLU A 35 12.74 -1.75 -4.09
C GLU A 35 13.71 -1.42 -5.21
N ASN A 36 14.28 -0.22 -5.20
CA ASN A 36 15.33 0.18 -6.11
C ASN A 36 16.68 -0.27 -5.53
N GLU A 37 17.30 -1.25 -6.18
CA GLU A 37 18.59 -1.82 -5.73
C GLU A 37 19.75 -0.82 -5.76
N ILE A 38 19.64 0.32 -6.47
CA ILE A 38 20.71 1.30 -6.63
C ILE A 38 20.76 2.29 -5.47
N ASP A 39 19.60 2.80 -5.04
CA ASP A 39 19.50 3.87 -4.03
C ASP A 39 18.75 3.44 -2.76
N GLY A 40 18.25 2.20 -2.70
CA GLY A 40 17.52 1.65 -1.55
C GLY A 40 16.13 2.25 -1.35
N THR A 41 15.61 3.01 -2.32
CA THR A 41 14.27 3.59 -2.21
C THR A 41 13.20 2.52 -2.44
N ILE A 42 12.10 2.63 -1.70
CA ILE A 42 10.92 1.80 -1.89
C ILE A 42 9.88 2.62 -2.65
N GLN A 43 9.62 2.26 -3.90
CA GLN A 43 8.46 2.74 -4.64
C GLN A 43 7.25 1.90 -4.24
N SER A 44 6.11 2.57 -4.01
CA SER A 44 4.84 1.88 -3.78
C SER A 44 3.79 2.33 -4.79
N ASP A 45 3.01 1.37 -5.26
CA ASP A 45 1.91 1.57 -6.19
C ASP A 45 0.63 1.05 -5.52
N MET A 46 -0.36 1.94 -5.36
CA MET A 46 -1.63 1.59 -4.72
C MET A 46 -2.76 1.60 -5.74
N HIS A 47 -3.52 0.51 -5.76
CA HIS A 47 -4.68 0.33 -6.61
C HIS A 47 -5.90 0.07 -5.75
N LEU A 48 -6.96 0.86 -5.94
CA LEU A 48 -8.21 0.81 -5.19
C LEU A 48 -9.35 0.42 -6.14
N ILE A 49 -10.16 -0.57 -5.76
CA ILE A 49 -11.33 -1.02 -6.53
C ILE A 49 -12.56 -0.97 -5.65
N ASN A 50 -13.54 -0.17 -6.05
CA ASN A 50 -14.82 -0.05 -5.33
C ASN A 50 -14.67 0.21 -3.82
N VAL A 51 -13.56 0.86 -3.42
CA VAL A 51 -13.27 1.27 -2.05
C VAL A 51 -13.78 2.69 -1.87
N SER A 52 -14.68 2.87 -0.91
CA SER A 52 -15.13 4.22 -0.53
C SER A 52 -14.06 4.95 0.30
N GLY A 53 -14.13 6.28 0.35
CA GLY A 53 -13.20 7.08 1.16
C GLY A 53 -13.16 6.68 2.64
N LYS A 54 -14.32 6.30 3.22
CA LYS A 54 -14.41 5.84 4.60
C LYS A 54 -13.73 4.48 4.83
N GLU A 55 -13.78 3.60 3.84
CA GLU A 55 -13.09 2.32 3.91
C GLU A 55 -11.58 2.49 3.77
N LEU A 56 -11.14 3.41 2.90
CA LEU A 56 -9.74 3.79 2.81
C LEU A 56 -9.22 4.37 4.13
N GLU A 57 -9.97 5.28 4.76
CA GLU A 57 -9.65 5.82 6.08
C GLU A 57 -9.49 4.69 7.12
N THR A 58 -10.42 3.74 7.13
CA THR A 58 -10.35 2.58 8.03
C THR A 58 -9.09 1.75 7.78
N VAL A 59 -8.72 1.52 6.51
CA VAL A 59 -7.48 0.81 6.14
C VAL A 59 -6.25 1.54 6.67
N VAL A 60 -6.17 2.86 6.49
CA VAL A 60 -5.04 3.66 6.97
C VAL A 60 -4.92 3.58 8.49
N LEU A 61 -6.03 3.72 9.22
CA LEU A 61 -6.04 3.64 10.67
C LEU A 61 -5.59 2.26 11.18
N LEU A 62 -6.02 1.17 10.52
CA LEU A 62 -5.58 -0.19 10.86
C LEU A 62 -4.06 -0.37 10.67
N VAL A 63 -3.48 0.21 9.62
CA VAL A 63 -2.04 0.15 9.36
C VAL A 63 -1.25 0.94 10.39
N LEU A 64 -1.74 2.12 10.78
CA LEU A 64 -1.12 2.93 11.84
C LEU A 64 -1.18 2.21 13.20
N GLU A 65 -2.33 1.64 13.55
CA GLU A 65 -2.49 0.87 14.79
C GLU A 65 -1.56 -0.36 14.81
N LEU A 66 -1.41 -1.04 13.67
CA LEU A 66 -0.46 -2.15 13.54
C LEU A 66 0.99 -1.66 13.72
N ALA A 67 1.36 -0.55 13.11
CA ALA A 67 2.71 0.00 13.21
C ALA A 67 3.05 0.42 14.65
N GLU A 68 2.08 0.98 15.39
CA GLU A 68 2.22 1.27 16.82
C GLU A 68 2.42 -0.02 17.63
N LYS A 69 1.61 -1.06 17.39
CA LYS A 69 1.75 -2.37 18.07
C LYS A 69 3.09 -3.04 17.81
N LEU A 70 3.65 -2.84 16.62
CA LEU A 70 4.97 -3.34 16.24
C LEU A 70 6.11 -2.42 16.67
N ASN A 71 5.81 -1.32 17.38
CA ASN A 71 6.78 -0.34 17.86
C ASN A 71 7.63 0.28 16.74
N LEU A 72 7.10 0.35 15.51
CA LEU A 72 7.86 0.79 14.33
C LEU A 72 8.25 2.27 14.41
N PHE A 73 7.46 3.09 15.11
CA PHE A 73 7.71 4.52 15.29
C PHE A 73 8.67 4.87 16.44
N ASN A 74 9.06 3.88 17.26
CA ASN A 74 9.96 4.07 18.41
C ASN A 74 11.43 3.81 18.09
N THR A 75 11.77 3.61 16.81
CA THR A 75 13.17 3.55 16.33
C THR A 75 13.84 4.92 16.24
N ALA A 76 13.20 5.97 16.78
CA ALA A 76 13.77 7.31 16.90
C ALA A 76 14.81 7.46 18.04
N GLU A 77 15.12 6.40 18.79
CA GLU A 77 16.16 6.41 19.83
C GLU A 77 17.57 5.97 19.36
N ASP A 78 17.79 5.73 18.06
CA ASP A 78 19.14 5.64 17.47
C ASP A 78 19.60 6.98 16.84
N LYS A 79 19.29 8.09 17.50
CA LYS A 79 19.95 9.39 17.31
C LYS A 79 20.47 9.93 18.65
N ASP A 80 21.27 9.13 19.34
CA ASP A 80 22.25 9.67 20.29
C ASP A 80 23.63 9.71 19.61
N ASN A 81 24.34 10.82 19.82
CA ASN A 81 25.73 11.12 19.45
C ASN A 81 26.05 11.56 18.00
N GLU A 82 25.77 12.83 17.69
CA GLU A 82 26.85 13.68 17.16
C GLU A 82 26.99 14.90 18.09
N GLU A 83 28.08 14.89 18.86
CA GLU A 83 28.58 16.02 19.65
C GLU A 83 28.63 17.30 18.80
N SER A 84 28.06 18.40 19.30
CA SER A 84 28.50 19.78 19.01
C SER A 84 27.95 20.76 20.05
#